data_AF-A0AAU7P3V6-F1
#
_entry.id   AF-A0AAU7P3V6-F1
#
_cell.length_a   1.000
_cell.length_b   1.000
_cell.length_c   1.000
_cell.angle_alpha   90.00
_cell.angle_beta   90.00
_cell.angle_gamma   90.00
#
_symmetry.space_group_name_H-M   'P 1'
#
loop_
_entity.id
_entity.type
_entity.pdbx_description
1 polymer ?
#
loop_
_entity_poly.entity_id
_entity_poly.type
_entity_poly.pdbx_seq_one_letter_code
_entity_poly.pdbx_strand_id
1 'polypeptide(L)'
;MRLSEKTLELNFCKGLPSVLGLNVFWLGLTQQEEKKFGFDHCTSAGGMLLIIQMKRFHKTLKKTGARRFDAPHHQMQALKNIDLLLQSAGVPRFVAYAVPEASDSSHLCNLDCPSTCVNYLDLVHFPAVIPPTGRANNLHYVDVLGASALVHSDEFRVQVTRAPDLMSSLQQSERIGGSPLDRDFPREQLEELLPRLGRTTAFGIAV
;
A
#
# COMPACT_ATOMS: atom_id res chain seq x y z
N MET A 1 17.64 8.69 -16.13
CA MET A 1 16.70 9.75 -15.69
C MET A 1 16.02 9.30 -14.39
N ARG A 2 15.86 10.19 -13.40
CA ARG A 2 15.07 9.85 -12.20
C ARG A 2 13.59 9.76 -12.57
N LEU A 3 12.90 8.73 -12.11
CA LEU A 3 11.49 8.55 -12.36
C LEU A 3 10.67 9.43 -11.41
N SER A 4 9.58 10.00 -11.93
CA SER A 4 8.61 10.66 -11.08
C SER A 4 7.81 9.62 -10.28
N GLU A 5 7.30 10.01 -9.11
CA GLU A 5 6.43 9.16 -8.29
C GLU A 5 5.19 8.72 -9.08
N LYS A 6 4.59 9.67 -9.81
CA LYS A 6 3.45 9.41 -10.70
C LYS A 6 3.75 8.37 -11.79
N THR A 7 4.96 8.38 -12.34
CA THR A 7 5.37 7.38 -13.33
C THR A 7 5.41 5.98 -12.70
N LEU A 8 5.91 5.86 -11.47
CA LEU A 8 5.96 4.60 -10.75
C LEU A 8 4.56 4.10 -10.39
N GLU A 9 3.69 4.99 -9.91
CA GLU A 9 2.27 4.72 -9.64
C GLU A 9 1.52 4.18 -10.87
N LEU A 10 1.64 4.84 -12.02
CA LEU A 10 0.92 4.42 -13.23
C LEU A 10 1.40 3.06 -13.75
N ASN A 11 2.72 2.79 -13.69
CA ASN A 11 3.26 1.48 -14.05
C ASN A 11 2.81 0.39 -13.07
N PHE A 12 2.77 0.72 -11.77
CA PHE A 12 2.24 -0.15 -10.74
C PHE A 12 0.77 -0.53 -11.02
N CYS A 13 -0.10 0.47 -11.20
CA CYS A 13 -1.52 0.25 -11.46
C CYS A 13 -1.76 -0.57 -12.74
N LYS A 14 -0.90 -0.40 -13.76
CA LYS A 14 -0.98 -1.17 -15.00
C LYS A 14 -0.65 -2.65 -14.80
N GLY A 15 0.39 -2.99 -14.05
CA GLY A 15 0.87 -4.38 -14.02
C GLY A 15 0.52 -5.19 -12.76
N LEU A 16 0.14 -4.57 -11.64
CA LEU A 16 -0.37 -5.31 -10.48
C LEU A 16 -1.57 -6.24 -10.83
N PRO A 17 -2.54 -5.82 -11.67
CA PRO A 17 -3.64 -6.72 -12.08
C PRO A 17 -3.13 -8.00 -12.73
N SER A 18 -2.10 -7.90 -13.57
CA SER A 18 -1.45 -9.06 -14.21
C SER A 18 -0.71 -9.94 -13.20
N VAL A 19 -0.05 -9.36 -12.19
CA VAL A 19 0.61 -10.12 -11.12
C VAL A 19 -0.41 -10.89 -10.27
N LEU A 20 -1.58 -10.30 -10.04
CA LEU A 20 -2.65 -10.94 -9.29
C LEU A 20 -3.54 -11.85 -10.14
N GLY A 21 -3.44 -11.82 -11.47
CA GLY A 21 -4.40 -12.49 -12.35
C GLY A 21 -5.85 -12.01 -12.11
N LEU A 22 -6.02 -10.75 -11.72
CA LEU A 22 -7.32 -10.15 -11.41
C LEU A 22 -7.63 -9.02 -12.39
N ASN A 23 -8.92 -8.85 -12.71
CA ASN A 23 -9.41 -7.64 -13.35
C ASN A 23 -9.59 -6.56 -12.27
N VAL A 24 -9.03 -5.39 -12.51
CA VAL A 24 -8.94 -4.32 -11.50
C VAL A 24 -9.36 -3.00 -12.12
N PHE A 25 -10.20 -2.26 -11.41
CA PHE A 25 -10.52 -0.87 -11.71
C PHE A 25 -9.99 0.04 -10.60
N TRP A 26 -8.96 0.82 -10.89
CA TRP A 26 -8.31 1.68 -9.90
C TRP A 26 -9.05 2.99 -9.69
N LEU A 27 -9.32 3.30 -8.43
CA LEU A 27 -9.75 4.62 -7.98
C LEU A 27 -8.54 5.35 -7.40
N GLY A 28 -8.11 6.41 -8.09
CA GLY A 28 -7.07 7.30 -7.59
C GLY A 28 -7.67 8.44 -6.76
N LEU A 29 -6.93 8.91 -5.77
CA LEU A 29 -7.28 10.11 -5.01
C LEU A 29 -6.72 11.38 -5.67
N THR A 30 -7.34 12.52 -5.37
CA THR A 30 -6.71 13.82 -5.60
C THR A 30 -5.63 14.07 -4.56
N GLN A 31 -4.69 14.99 -4.84
CA GLN A 31 -3.60 15.32 -3.91
C GLN A 31 -4.10 15.82 -2.53
N GLN A 32 -5.27 16.46 -2.47
CA GLN A 32 -5.86 16.90 -1.21
C GLN A 32 -6.39 15.72 -0.39
N GLU A 33 -7.01 14.75 -1.07
CA GLU A 33 -7.52 13.53 -0.46
C GLU A 33 -6.37 12.61 -0.04
N GLU A 34 -5.31 12.47 -0.83
CA GLU A 34 -4.09 11.72 -0.45
C GLU A 34 -3.49 12.24 0.86
N LYS A 35 -3.42 13.56 1.04
CA LYS A 35 -2.94 14.18 2.30
C LYS A 35 -3.81 13.85 3.49
N LYS A 36 -5.11 13.66 3.27
CA LYS A 36 -6.09 13.37 4.32
C LYS A 36 -6.13 11.87 4.67
N PHE A 37 -6.18 11.01 3.65
CA PHE A 37 -6.42 9.58 3.80
C PHE A 37 -5.14 8.74 3.84
N GLY A 38 -4.03 9.26 3.32
CA GLY A 38 -2.72 8.62 3.39
C GLY A 38 -2.52 7.43 2.43
N PHE A 39 -3.33 7.33 1.37
CA PHE A 39 -3.14 6.40 0.26
C PHE A 39 -3.28 7.09 -1.10
N ASP A 40 -2.73 6.50 -2.16
CA ASP A 40 -2.79 7.05 -3.53
C ASP A 40 -3.93 6.42 -4.35
N HIS A 41 -4.09 5.09 -4.22
CA HIS A 41 -5.05 4.33 -5.01
C HIS A 41 -5.74 3.26 -4.18
N CYS A 42 -6.98 2.95 -4.56
CA CYS A 42 -7.70 1.80 -4.05
C CYS A 42 -8.50 1.10 -5.14
N THR A 43 -8.91 -0.13 -4.89
CA THR A 43 -9.76 -0.91 -5.78
C THR A 43 -10.37 -2.09 -5.03
N SER A 44 -11.48 -2.63 -5.54
CA SER A 44 -12.00 -3.93 -5.13
C SER A 44 -11.59 -4.96 -6.17
N ALA A 45 -10.90 -6.02 -5.75
CA ALA A 45 -10.53 -7.12 -6.65
C ALA A 45 -10.44 -8.44 -5.89
N GLY A 46 -10.97 -9.52 -6.48
CA GLY A 46 -10.92 -10.85 -5.87
C GLY A 46 -11.64 -10.94 -4.52
N GLY A 47 -12.71 -10.15 -4.32
CA GLY A 47 -13.48 -10.13 -3.07
C GLY A 47 -12.79 -9.40 -1.91
N MET A 48 -11.72 -8.64 -2.16
CA MET A 48 -11.04 -7.83 -1.15
C MET A 48 -10.84 -6.37 -1.60
N LEU A 49 -10.74 -5.48 -0.63
CA LEU A 49 -10.35 -4.08 -0.86
C LEU A 49 -8.83 -3.95 -0.83
N LEU A 50 -8.22 -3.52 -1.94
CA LEU A 50 -6.80 -3.15 -1.97
C LEU A 50 -6.69 -1.64 -1.80
N ILE A 51 -5.89 -1.20 -0.83
CA ILE A 51 -5.59 0.21 -0.57
C ILE A 51 -4.08 0.37 -0.53
N ILE A 52 -3.54 1.14 -1.46
CA ILE A 52 -2.10 1.23 -1.70
C ILE A 52 -1.64 2.68 -1.59
N GLN A 53 -0.62 2.87 -0.76
CA GLN A 53 0.21 4.07 -0.79
C GLN A 53 1.55 3.74 -1.41
N MET A 54 1.79 4.21 -2.63
CA MET A 54 3.09 4.19 -3.25
C MET A 54 4.03 5.13 -2.50
N LYS A 55 5.29 4.72 -2.36
CA LYS A 55 6.36 5.57 -1.83
C LYS A 55 7.57 5.48 -2.74
N ARG A 56 8.05 6.61 -3.24
CA ARG A 56 9.34 6.64 -3.92
C ARG A 56 10.47 6.50 -2.92
N PHE A 57 11.53 5.78 -3.27
CA PHE A 57 12.73 5.79 -2.43
C PHE A 57 13.49 7.11 -2.58
N HIS A 58 14.01 7.61 -1.47
CA HIS A 58 14.74 8.86 -1.39
C HIS A 58 16.22 8.66 -1.71
N LYS A 59 16.85 7.66 -1.07
CA LYS A 59 18.27 7.32 -1.26
C LYS A 59 18.59 5.90 -0.81
N THR A 60 19.71 5.37 -1.30
CA THR A 60 20.34 4.16 -0.77
C THR A 60 21.36 4.53 0.30
N LEU A 61 21.31 3.86 1.45
CA LEU A 61 22.25 4.09 2.54
C LEU A 61 23.59 3.43 2.24
N LYS A 62 24.66 4.22 2.16
CA LYS A 62 26.01 3.75 1.78
C LYS A 62 26.56 2.61 2.65
N LYS A 63 26.21 2.58 3.95
CA LYS A 63 26.75 1.59 4.89
C LYS A 63 26.03 0.25 4.84
N THR A 64 24.72 0.26 4.60
CA THR A 64 23.87 -0.94 4.73
C THR A 64 23.31 -1.42 3.39
N GLY A 65 23.33 -0.58 2.36
CA GLY A 65 22.63 -0.84 1.10
C GLY A 65 21.10 -0.70 1.20
N ALA A 66 20.56 -0.34 2.38
CA ALA A 66 19.12 -0.21 2.58
C ALA A 66 18.56 0.97 1.77
N ARG A 67 17.36 0.80 1.21
CA ARG A 67 16.63 1.87 0.52
C ARG A 67 15.79 2.62 1.55
N ARG A 68 16.01 3.93 1.67
CA ARG A 68 15.26 4.79 2.60
C ARG A 68 14.09 5.47 1.91
N PHE A 69 12.94 5.39 2.54
CA PHE A 69 11.69 6.06 2.17
C PHE A 69 11.27 7.02 3.28
N ASP A 70 10.63 8.13 2.89
CA ASP A 70 10.07 9.09 3.83
C ASP A 70 8.55 8.87 3.92
N ALA A 71 8.04 8.71 5.15
CA ALA A 71 6.62 8.47 5.38
C ALA A 71 6.09 9.47 6.43
N PRO A 72 5.20 10.41 6.04
CA PRO A 72 4.63 11.37 6.99
C PRO A 72 3.82 10.66 8.08
N HIS A 73 4.07 11.01 9.35
CA HIS A 73 3.42 10.37 10.50
C HIS A 73 1.89 10.41 10.41
N HIS A 74 1.31 11.56 10.06
CA HIS A 74 -0.14 11.70 9.92
C HIS A 74 -0.72 10.79 8.83
N GLN A 75 -0.03 10.61 7.70
CA GLN A 75 -0.47 9.70 6.64
C GLN A 75 -0.36 8.25 7.08
N MET A 76 0.72 7.87 7.77
CA MET A 76 0.87 6.52 8.33
C MET A 76 -0.24 6.18 9.31
N GLN A 77 -0.55 7.11 10.23
CA GLN A 77 -1.63 6.90 11.18
C GLN A 77 -3.01 6.88 10.50
N ALA A 78 -3.25 7.76 9.52
CA ALA A 78 -4.51 7.77 8.76
C ALA A 78 -4.74 6.45 8.02
N LEU A 79 -3.73 5.95 7.31
CA LEU A 79 -3.79 4.68 6.61
C LEU A 79 -3.96 3.50 7.57
N LYS A 80 -3.29 3.53 8.74
CA LYS A 80 -3.48 2.52 9.77
C LYS A 80 -4.87 2.54 10.39
N ASN A 81 -5.47 3.72 10.57
CA ASN A 81 -6.85 3.83 11.04
C ASN A 81 -7.83 3.21 10.05
N ILE A 82 -7.61 3.39 8.74
CA ILE A 82 -8.41 2.73 7.69
C ILE A 82 -8.26 1.21 7.79
N ASP A 83 -7.03 0.72 7.92
CA ASP A 83 -6.76 -0.72 8.09
C ASP A 83 -7.49 -1.31 9.31
N LEU A 84 -7.40 -0.67 10.48
CA LEU A 84 -8.06 -1.13 11.70
C LEU A 84 -9.60 -1.06 11.58
N LEU A 85 -10.13 -0.03 10.94
CA LEU A 85 -11.57 0.13 10.73
C LEU A 85 -12.13 -1.03 9.90
N LEU A 86 -11.50 -1.30 8.75
CA LEU A 86 -11.88 -2.40 7.87
C LEU A 86 -11.72 -3.76 8.56
N GLN A 87 -10.67 -3.92 9.39
CA GLN A 87 -10.51 -5.11 10.23
C GLN A 87 -11.69 -5.33 11.16
N SER A 88 -12.08 -4.28 11.90
CA SER A 88 -13.15 -4.36 12.89
C SER A 88 -14.51 -4.65 12.26
N ALA A 89 -14.70 -4.25 11.00
CA ALA A 89 -15.89 -4.51 10.21
C ALA A 89 -15.87 -5.89 9.52
N GLY A 90 -14.79 -6.66 9.62
CA GLY A 90 -14.67 -7.96 8.96
C GLY A 90 -14.51 -7.86 7.44
N VAL A 91 -14.10 -6.71 6.91
CA VAL A 91 -13.92 -6.49 5.47
C VAL A 91 -12.57 -7.10 5.03
N PRO A 92 -12.56 -8.05 4.06
CA PRO A 92 -11.32 -8.57 3.49
C PRO A 92 -10.54 -7.44 2.83
N ARG A 93 -9.25 -7.30 3.17
CA ARG A 93 -8.46 -6.14 2.77
C ARG A 93 -6.98 -6.42 2.62
N PHE A 94 -6.33 -5.62 1.79
CA PHE A 94 -4.89 -5.48 1.72
C PHE A 94 -4.54 -4.00 1.71
N VAL A 95 -4.10 -3.50 2.87
CA VAL A 95 -3.67 -2.11 3.04
C VAL A 95 -2.16 -2.10 3.15
N ALA A 96 -1.47 -1.49 2.19
CA ALA A 96 -0.01 -1.60 2.14
C ALA A 96 0.68 -0.34 1.61
N TYR A 97 1.93 -0.17 2.05
CA TYR A 97 2.88 0.66 1.33
C TYR A 97 3.50 -0.13 0.18
N ALA A 98 3.37 0.39 -1.05
CA ALA A 98 4.07 -0.13 -2.21
C ALA A 98 5.42 0.59 -2.37
N VAL A 99 6.50 -0.17 -2.29
CA VAL A 99 7.89 0.33 -2.28
C VAL A 99 8.65 -0.22 -3.50
N PRO A 100 8.79 0.57 -4.57
CA PRO A 100 9.49 0.17 -5.78
C PRO A 100 10.99 -0.01 -5.53
N GLU A 101 11.54 -1.02 -6.19
CA GLU A 101 12.97 -1.31 -6.18
C GLU A 101 13.77 -0.38 -7.11
N ALA A 102 13.12 0.15 -8.14
CA ALA A 102 13.70 1.03 -9.15
C ALA A 102 13.36 2.50 -8.90
N SER A 103 14.35 3.40 -9.03
CA SER A 103 14.15 4.87 -9.00
C SER A 103 14.46 5.57 -10.31
N ASP A 104 15.07 4.86 -11.25
CA ASP A 104 15.59 5.45 -12.47
C ASP A 104 15.23 4.58 -13.67
N SER A 105 15.20 5.26 -14.81
CA SER A 105 14.87 4.67 -16.10
C SER A 105 15.80 3.52 -16.47
N SER A 106 17.09 3.60 -16.14
CA SER A 106 18.06 2.54 -16.45
C SER A 106 17.71 1.23 -15.75
N HIS A 107 17.32 1.30 -14.48
CA HIS A 107 16.87 0.12 -13.75
C HIS A 107 15.57 -0.41 -14.37
N LEU A 108 14.58 0.44 -14.65
CA LEU A 108 13.32 -0.01 -15.27
C LEU A 108 13.50 -0.65 -16.66
N CYS A 109 14.39 -0.12 -17.50
CA CYS A 109 14.62 -0.65 -18.85
C CYS A 109 15.20 -2.08 -18.85
N ASN A 110 15.76 -2.52 -17.73
CA ASN A 110 16.32 -3.86 -17.58
C ASN A 110 15.34 -4.86 -16.94
N LEU A 111 14.07 -4.46 -16.74
CA LEU A 111 13.05 -5.30 -16.13
C LEU A 111 12.04 -5.77 -17.18
N ASP A 112 11.79 -7.08 -17.19
CA ASP A 112 10.75 -7.67 -18.04
C ASP A 112 9.34 -7.22 -17.62
N CYS A 113 9.14 -6.93 -16.33
CA CYS A 113 7.88 -6.44 -15.79
C CYS A 113 8.12 -5.44 -14.63
N PRO A 114 7.93 -4.13 -14.82
CA PRO A 114 8.12 -3.13 -13.76
C PRO A 114 7.33 -3.42 -12.47
N SER A 115 6.16 -4.06 -12.57
CA SER A 115 5.30 -4.37 -11.43
C SER A 115 5.81 -5.53 -10.58
N THR A 116 6.73 -6.37 -11.07
CA THR A 116 7.39 -7.38 -10.24
C THR A 116 8.50 -6.79 -9.36
N CYS A 117 8.81 -5.51 -9.54
CA CYS A 117 9.83 -4.78 -8.80
C CYS A 117 9.23 -3.82 -7.78
N VAL A 118 8.03 -4.12 -7.28
CA VAL A 118 7.37 -3.37 -6.21
C VAL A 118 7.17 -4.31 -5.04
N ASN A 119 7.83 -4.03 -3.93
CA ASN A 119 7.61 -4.78 -2.70
C ASN A 119 6.54 -4.11 -1.85
N TYR A 120 6.03 -4.81 -0.84
CA TYR A 120 4.88 -4.39 -0.06
C TYR A 120 5.17 -4.44 1.44
N LEU A 121 4.82 -3.37 2.14
CA LEU A 121 4.77 -3.33 3.60
C LEU A 121 3.29 -3.40 3.99
N ASP A 122 2.80 -4.59 4.34
CA ASP A 122 1.42 -4.79 4.76
C ASP A 122 1.20 -4.20 6.16
N LEU A 123 0.20 -3.32 6.27
CA LEU A 123 -0.13 -2.64 7.52
C LEU A 123 -0.64 -3.58 8.62
N VAL A 124 -1.01 -4.83 8.29
CA VAL A 124 -1.32 -5.84 9.31
C VAL A 124 -0.15 -6.05 10.28
N HIS A 125 1.09 -5.86 9.82
CA HIS A 125 2.30 -6.05 10.61
C HIS A 125 2.75 -4.79 11.35
N PHE A 126 2.03 -3.67 11.18
CA PHE A 126 2.33 -2.41 11.84
C PHE A 126 1.62 -2.37 13.21
N PRO A 127 2.18 -1.65 14.20
CA PRO A 127 1.50 -1.42 15.47
C PRO A 127 0.17 -0.71 15.24
N ALA A 128 -0.82 -0.97 16.09
CA ALA A 128 -2.15 -0.36 15.99
C ALA A 128 -2.08 1.18 16.06
N VAL A 129 -1.19 1.71 16.90
CA VAL A 129 -0.84 3.12 16.96
C VAL A 129 0.58 3.28 16.42
N ILE A 130 0.76 4.10 15.40
CA ILE A 130 2.07 4.40 14.85
C ILE A 130 2.79 5.28 15.87
N PRO A 131 3.99 4.89 16.34
CA PRO A 131 4.72 5.69 17.31
C PRO A 131 5.03 7.10 16.78
N PRO A 132 5.14 8.10 17.66
CA PRO A 132 5.56 9.44 17.26
C PRO A 132 6.98 9.41 16.71
N THR A 133 7.30 10.31 15.78
CA THR A 133 8.62 10.28 15.11
C THR A 133 9.75 10.80 15.97
N GLY A 134 9.44 11.60 16.99
CA GLY A 134 10.41 12.40 17.74
C GLY A 134 11.16 13.45 16.91
N ARG A 135 10.76 13.67 15.64
CA ARG A 135 11.47 14.55 14.69
C ARG A 135 10.64 15.78 14.35
N ALA A 136 11.32 16.92 14.22
CA ALA A 136 10.69 18.22 13.92
C ALA A 136 9.88 18.26 12.62
N ASN A 137 10.21 17.42 11.64
CA ASN A 137 9.51 17.35 10.35
C ASN A 137 8.32 16.37 10.33
N ASN A 138 8.04 15.67 11.44
CA ASN A 138 6.98 14.65 11.51
C ASN A 138 7.08 13.55 10.44
N LEU A 139 8.31 13.20 10.01
CA LEU A 139 8.57 12.12 9.03
C LEU A 139 9.21 10.90 9.69
N HIS A 140 8.66 9.73 9.39
CA HIS A 140 9.31 8.44 9.60
C HIS A 140 10.32 8.18 8.48
N TYR A 141 11.47 7.60 8.84
CA TYR A 141 12.33 6.96 7.84
C TYR A 141 12.03 5.48 7.87
N VAL A 142 11.74 4.93 6.70
CA VAL A 142 11.52 3.50 6.50
C VAL A 142 12.68 2.98 5.67
N ASP A 143 13.51 2.15 6.27
CA ASP A 143 14.69 1.56 5.62
C ASP A 143 14.37 0.12 5.23
N VAL A 144 14.26 -0.13 3.92
CA VAL A 144 13.93 -1.44 3.36
C VAL A 144 15.22 -2.13 2.92
N LEU A 145 15.44 -3.37 3.40
CA LEU A 145 16.56 -4.22 3.03
C LEU A 145 16.12 -5.68 2.98
N GLY A 146 16.10 -6.25 1.76
CA GLY A 146 15.65 -7.62 1.52
C GLY A 146 14.20 -7.82 1.95
N ALA A 147 13.95 -8.86 2.75
CA ALA A 147 12.61 -9.22 3.24
C ALA A 147 12.17 -8.46 4.51
N SER A 148 12.87 -7.38 4.89
CA SER A 148 12.58 -6.63 6.10
C SER A 148 12.66 -5.12 5.89
N ALA A 149 11.85 -4.38 6.64
CA ALA A 149 11.96 -2.94 6.74
C ALA A 149 12.01 -2.49 8.20
N LEU A 150 12.80 -1.45 8.46
CA LEU A 150 12.96 -0.82 9.76
C LEU A 150 12.35 0.59 9.72
N VAL A 151 11.40 0.86 10.60
CA VAL A 151 10.81 2.19 10.77
C VAL A 151 11.50 2.89 11.94
N HIS A 152 12.22 3.98 11.66
CA HIS A 152 13.15 4.63 12.60
C HIS A 152 12.48 5.64 13.56
N SER A 153 11.39 5.24 14.21
CA SER A 153 10.65 5.98 15.23
C SER A 153 10.11 4.94 16.19
N ASP A 154 10.34 5.08 17.51
CA ASP A 154 10.29 3.97 18.50
C ASP A 154 10.42 2.61 17.82
N GLU A 155 11.66 2.33 17.39
CA GLU A 155 11.95 1.48 16.23
C GLU A 155 11.15 0.18 16.19
N PHE A 156 10.44 -0.05 15.08
CA PHE A 156 9.76 -1.31 14.83
C PHE A 156 10.11 -1.88 13.45
N ARG A 157 10.09 -3.21 13.36
CA ARG A 157 10.40 -3.96 12.15
C ARG A 157 9.12 -4.52 11.55
N VAL A 158 9.05 -4.47 10.23
CA VAL A 158 7.95 -5.03 9.45
C VAL A 158 8.50 -5.95 8.38
N GLN A 159 7.73 -7.00 8.06
CA GLN A 159 8.07 -7.90 6.96
C GLN A 159 7.77 -7.23 5.62
N VAL A 160 8.62 -7.51 4.64
CA VAL A 160 8.47 -7.04 3.27
C VAL A 160 8.01 -8.21 2.43
N THR A 161 6.80 -8.10 1.87
CA THR A 161 6.31 -9.07 0.88
C THR A 161 6.84 -8.66 -0.49
N ARG A 162 7.52 -9.58 -1.19
CA ARG A 162 7.99 -9.31 -2.55
C ARG A 162 6.86 -9.50 -3.55
N ALA A 163 6.93 -8.81 -4.69
CA ALA A 163 5.89 -8.93 -5.72
C ALA A 163 5.58 -10.37 -6.16
N PRO A 164 6.59 -11.24 -6.42
CA PRO A 164 6.32 -12.62 -6.83
C PRO A 164 5.61 -13.44 -5.74
N ASP A 165 5.79 -13.06 -4.48
CA ASP A 165 5.23 -13.76 -3.32
C ASP A 165 3.89 -13.16 -2.86
N LEU A 166 3.40 -12.10 -3.53
CA LEU A 166 2.21 -11.39 -3.08
C LEU A 166 0.97 -12.27 -3.15
N MET A 167 0.72 -12.94 -4.28
CA MET A 167 -0.47 -13.77 -4.46
C MET A 167 -0.50 -14.92 -3.44
N SER A 168 0.62 -15.62 -3.28
CA SER A 168 0.72 -16.73 -2.32
C SER A 168 0.54 -16.24 -0.88
N SER A 169 1.09 -15.07 -0.52
CA SER A 169 0.90 -14.45 0.80
C SER A 169 -0.58 -14.09 1.06
N LEU A 170 -1.27 -13.53 0.05
CA LEU A 170 -2.68 -13.17 0.16
C LEU A 170 -3.61 -14.41 0.25
N GLN A 171 -3.26 -15.50 -0.43
CA GLN A 171 -3.98 -16.77 -0.33
C GLN A 171 -3.75 -17.45 1.03
N GLN A 172 -2.51 -17.50 1.50
CA GLN A 172 -2.15 -18.10 2.80
C GLN A 172 -2.78 -17.36 3.98
N SER A 173 -2.98 -16.06 3.85
CA SER A 173 -3.67 -15.24 4.86
C SER A 173 -5.20 -15.31 4.76
N GLU A 174 -5.75 -16.17 3.90
CA GLU A 174 -7.20 -16.35 3.63
C GLU A 174 -7.92 -15.05 3.20
N ARG A 175 -7.15 -14.03 2.82
CA ARG A 175 -7.67 -12.75 2.32
C ARG A 175 -8.19 -12.88 0.90
N ILE A 176 -7.60 -13.80 0.14
CA ILE A 176 -8.09 -14.26 -1.15
C ILE A 176 -8.36 -15.77 -1.05
N GLY A 177 -9.62 -16.16 -1.14
CA GLY A 177 -10.04 -17.57 -1.10
C GLY A 177 -11.55 -17.72 -1.20
N GLY A 178 -12.02 -18.51 -2.16
CA GLY A 178 -13.44 -18.59 -2.56
C GLY A 178 -13.63 -18.07 -3.99
N SER A 179 -14.65 -18.58 -4.70
CA SER A 179 -14.99 -18.09 -6.04
C SER A 179 -15.15 -16.56 -6.01
N PRO A 180 -14.53 -15.79 -6.92
CA PRO A 180 -14.76 -14.35 -7.04
C PRO A 180 -16.25 -13.99 -7.23
N LEU A 181 -17.09 -14.96 -7.61
CA LEU A 181 -18.54 -14.83 -7.77
C LEU A 181 -19.33 -15.12 -6.48
N ASP A 182 -18.72 -15.69 -5.43
CA ASP A 182 -19.43 -16.14 -4.22
C ASP A 182 -19.28 -15.19 -3.02
N ARG A 183 -18.48 -14.13 -3.15
CA ARG A 183 -18.37 -13.10 -2.11
C ARG A 183 -18.97 -11.80 -2.63
N ASP A 184 -20.25 -11.61 -2.38
CA ASP A 184 -20.82 -10.28 -2.39
C ASP A 184 -19.98 -9.42 -1.45
N PHE A 185 -19.29 -8.44 -2.03
CA PHE A 185 -18.56 -7.45 -1.27
C PHE A 185 -19.58 -6.79 -0.32
N PRO A 186 -19.35 -6.76 1.01
CA PRO A 186 -20.37 -6.39 1.98
C PRO A 186 -20.67 -4.89 1.91
N ARG A 187 -21.48 -4.52 0.91
CA ARG A 187 -21.77 -3.15 0.50
C ARG A 187 -22.38 -2.35 1.65
N GLU A 188 -23.29 -2.97 2.40
CA GLU A 188 -23.93 -2.36 3.57
C GLU A 188 -22.91 -1.97 4.65
N GLN A 189 -21.92 -2.84 4.91
CA GLN A 189 -20.85 -2.54 5.86
C GLN A 189 -20.01 -1.37 5.38
N LEU A 190 -19.69 -1.32 4.08
CA LEU A 190 -18.89 -0.24 3.55
C LEU A 190 -19.64 1.10 3.54
N GLU A 191 -20.93 1.09 3.18
CA GLU A 191 -21.80 2.27 3.24
C GLU A 191 -21.94 2.82 4.67
N GLU A 192 -21.88 1.96 5.71
CA GLU A 192 -21.83 2.39 7.11
C GLU A 192 -20.47 2.98 7.52
N LEU A 193 -19.38 2.52 6.88
CA LEU A 193 -18.02 3.01 7.12
C LEU A 193 -17.72 4.34 6.42
N LEU A 194 -18.35 4.60 5.26
CA LEU A 194 -18.13 5.82 4.47
C LEU A 194 -18.34 7.13 5.26
N PRO A 195 -19.40 7.29 6.08
CA PRO A 195 -19.56 8.45 6.95
C PRO A 195 -18.43 8.61 7.98
N ARG A 196 -17.85 7.50 8.46
CA ARG A 196 -16.74 7.48 9.44
C ARG A 196 -15.40 7.87 8.81
N LEU A 197 -15.25 7.66 7.50
CA LEU A 197 -14.14 8.17 6.69
C LEU A 197 -14.33 9.67 6.32
N GLY A 198 -15.49 10.25 6.60
CA GLY A 198 -15.83 11.66 6.39
C GLY A 198 -16.68 11.86 5.14
N ARG A 199 -17.79 12.61 5.31
CA ARG A 199 -18.94 12.79 4.39
C ARG A 199 -18.67 13.23 2.94
N THR A 200 -17.43 13.41 2.49
CA THR A 200 -17.11 13.91 1.15
C THR A 200 -16.67 12.85 0.16
N THR A 201 -16.33 11.64 0.61
CA THR A 201 -15.84 10.60 -0.29
C THR A 201 -16.98 9.65 -0.62
N ALA A 202 -17.78 10.03 -1.62
CA ALA A 202 -18.52 9.03 -2.38
C ALA A 202 -17.47 8.21 -3.12
N PHE A 203 -16.97 7.13 -2.49
CA PHE A 203 -16.35 6.06 -3.25
C PHE A 203 -17.47 5.52 -4.13
N GLY A 204 -17.54 6.01 -5.36
CA GLY A 204 -18.28 5.36 -6.43
C GLY A 204 -17.59 4.03 -6.69
N ILE A 205 -17.87 3.03 -5.85
CA ILE A 205 -17.57 1.64 -6.16
C ILE A 205 -18.60 1.28 -7.22
N ALA A 206 -18.26 1.58 -8.48
CA ALA A 206 -18.92 1.00 -9.61
C ALA A 206 -18.60 -0.50 -9.58
N VAL A 207 -19.63 -1.30 -9.32
CA VAL A 207 -19.67 -2.75 -9.58
C VAL A 207 -20.08 -2.95 -11.02
#